data_AF-A0A7Y2PH17-F1
#
_entry.id   AF-A0A7Y2PH17-F1
#
_cell.length_a   1.000
_cell.length_b   1.000
_cell.length_c   1.000
_cell.angle_alpha   90.00
_cell.angle_beta   90.00
_cell.angle_gamma   90.00
#
_symmetry.space_group_name_H-M   'P 1'
#
loop_
_entity.id
_entity.type
_entity.pdbx_description
1 polymer ?
#
loop_
_entity_poly.entity_id
_entity_poly.type
_entity_poly.pdbx_seq_one_letter_code
_entity_poly.pdbx_strand_id
1 'polypeptide(L)'
;RAAPDMQPDFIAFPGTRFSSEHHYSVFMKGSTHLTSHLLTPVLIDASNLEVTAVAGRPWYMDAMGMSQPLHFGDYGGMPMKILWAALDLLTIVVLGSGLYLWWVRRRAAQESTR
;
A
#
# COMPACT_ATOMS: atom_id res chain seq x y z
N ARG A 1 -24.30 -4.15 -13.80
CA ARG A 1 -23.49 -4.27 -12.55
C ARG A 1 -22.84 -2.90 -12.31
N ALA A 2 -22.89 -2.37 -11.09
CA ALA A 2 -22.42 -1.02 -10.78
C ALA A 2 -20.88 -0.88 -10.68
N ALA A 3 -20.18 -1.95 -10.29
CA ALA A 3 -18.72 -2.00 -10.22
C ALA A 3 -18.21 -3.31 -10.87
N PRO A 4 -17.95 -3.31 -12.20
CA PRO A 4 -17.34 -4.47 -12.86
C PRO A 4 -15.93 -4.71 -12.32
N ASP A 5 -15.49 -5.98 -12.32
CA ASP A 5 -14.16 -6.43 -11.86
C ASP A 5 -13.84 -6.19 -10.37
N MET A 6 -14.85 -5.86 -9.57
CA MET A 6 -14.75 -5.73 -8.12
C MET A 6 -15.64 -6.74 -7.40
N GLN A 7 -15.27 -7.09 -6.17
CA GLN A 7 -16.02 -7.99 -5.30
C GLN A 7 -16.44 -7.26 -4.02
N PRO A 8 -17.64 -7.55 -3.46
CA PRO A 8 -18.04 -6.97 -2.19
C PRO A 8 -17.12 -7.48 -1.08
N ASP A 9 -16.68 -6.56 -0.21
CA ASP A 9 -15.82 -6.86 0.94
C ASP A 9 -16.58 -6.66 2.25
N PHE A 10 -17.28 -5.52 2.38
CA PHE A 10 -18.03 -5.16 3.58
C PHE A 10 -19.29 -4.35 3.22
N ILE A 11 -20.33 -4.48 4.05
CA ILE A 11 -21.57 -3.72 3.92
C ILE A 11 -21.78 -2.91 5.21
N ALA A 12 -21.88 -1.60 5.07
CA ALA A 12 -22.27 -0.70 6.14
C ALA A 12 -23.78 -0.43 6.08
N PHE A 13 -24.46 -0.68 7.20
CA PHE A 13 -25.89 -0.41 7.36
C PHE A 13 -26.16 1.09 7.56
N PRO A 14 -27.39 1.54 7.25
CA PRO A 14 -27.80 2.92 7.52
C PRO A 14 -27.56 3.33 8.98
N GLY A 15 -27.15 4.58 9.19
CA GLY A 15 -26.89 5.16 10.52
C GLY A 15 -25.55 4.75 11.17
N THR A 16 -24.72 3.97 10.47
CA THR A 16 -23.36 3.66 10.91
C THR A 16 -22.36 4.75 10.49
N ARG A 17 -21.19 4.80 11.13
CA ARG A 17 -20.10 5.75 10.76
C ARG A 17 -19.57 5.63 9.33
N PHE A 18 -19.97 4.59 8.61
CA PHE A 18 -19.51 4.27 7.26
C PHE A 18 -20.63 4.36 6.21
N SER A 19 -21.82 4.83 6.61
CA SER A 19 -22.95 5.05 5.72
C SER A 19 -23.74 6.29 6.13
N SER A 20 -24.68 6.70 5.30
CA SER A 20 -25.68 7.71 5.68
C SER A 20 -26.86 7.06 6.42
N GLU A 21 -27.79 7.87 6.93
CA GLU A 21 -29.06 7.41 7.52
C GLU A 21 -29.99 6.68 6.52
N HIS A 22 -29.74 6.82 5.22
CA HIS A 22 -30.66 6.34 4.17
C HIS A 22 -30.04 5.33 3.20
N HIS A 23 -28.75 5.01 3.32
CA HIS A 23 -28.08 4.14 2.36
C HIS A 23 -27.48 2.90 3.03
N TYR A 24 -27.51 1.79 2.31
CA TYR A 24 -26.50 0.74 2.45
C TYR A 24 -25.26 1.17 1.69
N SER A 25 -24.11 1.20 2.35
CA SER A 25 -22.83 1.41 1.66
C SER A 25 -22.12 0.07 1.49
N VAL A 26 -22.09 -0.44 0.26
CA VAL A 26 -21.39 -1.67 -0.09
C VAL A 26 -19.98 -1.30 -0.55
N PHE A 27 -18.97 -1.68 0.22
CA PHE A 27 -17.58 -1.44 -0.11
C PHE A 27 -17.07 -2.56 -1.01
N MET A 28 -16.71 -2.19 -2.23
CA MET A 28 -16.22 -3.09 -3.28
C MET A 28 -14.69 -3.04 -3.31
N LYS A 29 -14.01 -4.18 -3.30
CA LYS A 29 -12.55 -4.26 -3.51
C LYS A 29 -12.22 -4.77 -4.90
N GLY A 30 -11.08 -4.36 -5.45
CA GLY A 30 -10.62 -4.87 -6.74
C GLY A 30 -10.28 -6.36 -6.70
N SER A 31 -10.47 -7.05 -7.83
CA SER A 31 -10.29 -8.51 -7.93
C SER A 31 -8.84 -8.98 -8.15
N THR A 32 -7.89 -8.06 -8.35
CA THR A 32 -6.47 -8.39 -8.53
C THR A 32 -5.65 -8.11 -7.27
N HIS A 33 -4.45 -8.71 -7.18
CA HIS A 33 -3.51 -8.49 -6.07
C HIS A 33 -3.17 -7.00 -5.86
N LEU A 34 -3.09 -6.22 -6.94
CA LEU A 34 -2.75 -4.80 -6.89
C LEU A 34 -3.91 -3.93 -6.39
N THR A 35 -5.14 -4.35 -6.69
CA THR A 35 -6.35 -3.55 -6.45
C THR A 35 -7.16 -4.04 -5.24
N SER A 36 -6.76 -5.13 -4.60
CA SER A 36 -7.47 -5.75 -3.47
C SER A 36 -7.56 -4.85 -2.23
N HIS A 37 -6.67 -3.86 -2.13
CA HIS A 37 -6.64 -2.87 -1.05
C HIS A 37 -7.42 -1.60 -1.37
N LEU A 38 -7.98 -1.50 -2.58
CA LEU A 38 -8.72 -0.32 -3.02
C LEU A 38 -10.22 -0.55 -2.82
N LEU A 39 -10.81 0.13 -1.83
CA LEU A 39 -12.24 0.05 -1.49
C LEU A 39 -13.09 1.14 -2.18
N THR A 40 -14.06 0.76 -2.99
CA THR A 40 -14.99 1.67 -3.70
C THR A 40 -16.37 1.56 -3.05
N PRO A 41 -16.90 2.61 -2.42
CA PRO A 41 -18.24 2.56 -1.86
C PRO A 41 -19.30 2.67 -2.97
N VAL A 42 -20.23 1.73 -2.97
CA VAL A 42 -21.48 1.76 -3.76
C VAL A 42 -22.62 2.04 -2.80
N LEU A 43 -23.30 3.17 -3.00
CA LEU A 43 -24.42 3.60 -2.18
C LEU A 43 -25.72 3.07 -2.79
N ILE A 44 -26.48 2.34 -1.98
CA ILE A 44 -27.78 1.77 -2.34
C ILE A 44 -28.83 2.37 -1.41
N ASP A 45 -29.86 3.00 -1.96
CA ASP A 45 -30.94 3.57 -1.16
C ASP A 45 -31.69 2.45 -0.42
N ALA A 46 -31.87 2.62 0.89
CA ALA A 46 -32.44 1.59 1.75
C ALA A 46 -33.96 1.41 1.57
N SER A 47 -34.64 2.39 0.98
CA SER A 47 -36.10 2.40 0.80
C SER A 47 -36.56 1.67 -0.47
N ASN A 48 -35.79 1.75 -1.55
CA ASN A 48 -36.15 1.20 -2.86
C ASN A 48 -35.09 0.26 -3.47
N LEU A 49 -33.93 0.09 -2.81
CA LEU A 49 -32.81 -0.76 -3.23
C LEU A 49 -32.15 -0.35 -4.55
N GLU A 50 -32.37 0.90 -5.00
CA GLU A 50 -31.71 1.43 -6.18
C GLU A 50 -30.28 1.88 -5.88
N VAL A 51 -29.39 1.73 -6.86
CA VAL A 51 -28.01 2.22 -6.75
C VAL A 51 -28.02 3.73 -6.98
N THR A 52 -27.84 4.49 -5.91
CA THR A 52 -27.83 5.96 -5.96
C THR A 52 -26.52 6.49 -6.51
N ALA A 53 -25.39 5.90 -6.10
CA ALA A 53 -24.07 6.36 -6.53
C ALA A 53 -22.99 5.27 -6.43
N VAL A 54 -22.04 5.32 -7.35
CA VAL A 54 -20.73 4.66 -7.22
C VAL A 54 -19.72 5.77 -6.95
N ALA A 55 -19.23 5.85 -5.72
CA ALA A 55 -18.34 6.94 -5.33
C ALA A 55 -16.97 6.74 -5.99
N GLY A 56 -16.69 7.56 -7.01
CA GLY A 56 -15.39 7.61 -7.64
C GLY A 56 -14.33 8.05 -6.62
N ARG A 57 -13.23 7.30 -6.54
CA ARG A 57 -12.10 7.65 -5.68
C ARG A 57 -11.19 8.65 -6.39
N PRO A 58 -10.79 9.74 -5.72
CA PRO A 58 -9.69 10.56 -6.21
C PRO A 58 -8.39 9.75 -6.28
N TRP A 59 -7.54 10.03 -7.26
CA TRP A 59 -6.28 9.30 -7.50
C TRP A 59 -5.36 9.23 -6.27
N TYR A 60 -5.38 10.24 -5.40
CA TYR A 60 -4.54 10.27 -4.20
C TYR A 60 -4.99 9.23 -3.16
N MET A 61 -6.28 8.86 -3.13
CA MET A 61 -6.76 7.77 -2.28
C MET A 61 -6.27 6.42 -2.78
N ASP A 62 -6.19 6.24 -4.09
CA ASP A 62 -5.59 5.04 -4.68
C ASP A 62 -4.09 4.97 -4.32
N ALA A 63 -3.38 6.09 -4.43
CA ALA A 63 -1.96 6.16 -4.03
C ALA A 63 -1.76 5.83 -2.53
N MET A 64 -2.60 6.37 -1.63
CA MET A 64 -2.55 6.03 -0.21
C MET A 64 -2.87 4.55 0.05
N GLY A 65 -3.93 4.02 -0.58
CA GLY A 65 -4.32 2.62 -0.45
C GLY A 65 -3.26 1.65 -0.99
N MET A 66 -2.53 2.04 -2.04
CA MET A 66 -1.40 1.29 -2.58
C MET A 66 -0.13 1.42 -1.73
N SER A 67 0.06 2.52 -1.02
CA SER A 67 1.27 2.75 -0.21
C SER A 67 1.38 1.80 0.98
N GLN A 68 0.24 1.38 1.54
CA GLN A 68 0.20 0.46 2.67
C GLN A 68 0.82 -0.91 2.32
N PRO A 69 0.38 -1.63 1.29
CA PRO A 69 1.03 -2.88 0.87
C PRO A 69 2.46 -2.68 0.33
N LEU A 70 2.78 -1.52 -0.25
CA LEU A 70 4.17 -1.22 -0.62
C LEU A 70 5.11 -1.20 0.60
N HIS A 71 4.63 -0.66 1.74
CA HIS A 71 5.37 -0.65 3.00
C HIS A 71 5.57 -2.05 3.59
N PHE A 72 4.59 -2.95 3.44
CA PHE A 72 4.65 -4.32 3.96
C PHE A 72 5.34 -5.32 3.01
N GLY A 73 5.65 -4.91 1.78
CA GLY A 73 6.43 -5.70 0.82
C GLY A 73 5.63 -6.83 0.14
N ASP A 74 4.31 -6.86 0.29
CA ASP A 74 3.41 -7.78 -0.40
C ASP A 74 3.00 -7.28 -1.79
N TYR A 75 3.20 -5.99 -2.09
CA TYR A 75 2.78 -5.32 -3.34
C TYR A 75 3.13 -6.06 -4.64
N GLY A 76 4.41 -6.41 -4.83
CA GLY A 76 4.88 -7.08 -6.05
C GLY A 76 5.24 -8.54 -5.86
N GLY A 77 4.81 -9.17 -4.75
CA GLY A 77 5.12 -10.56 -4.45
C GLY A 77 6.62 -10.88 -4.47
N MET A 78 7.00 -11.96 -5.14
CA MET A 78 8.40 -12.42 -5.24
C MET A 78 9.34 -11.42 -5.94
N PRO A 79 9.00 -10.81 -7.10
CA PRO A 79 9.82 -9.78 -7.72
C PRO A 79 10.21 -8.63 -6.80
N MET A 80 9.26 -8.11 -6.00
CA MET A 80 9.54 -7.01 -5.08
C MET A 80 10.52 -7.42 -3.98
N LYS A 81 10.40 -8.65 -3.46
CA LYS A 81 11.34 -9.19 -2.47
C LYS A 81 12.76 -9.32 -3.03
N ILE A 82 12.89 -9.76 -4.28
CA ILE A 82 14.19 -9.85 -4.95
C ILE A 82 14.81 -8.46 -5.11
N LEU A 83 14.03 -7.48 -5.54
CA LEU A 83 14.49 -6.10 -5.68
C LEU A 83 14.99 -5.53 -4.34
N TRP A 84 14.21 -5.71 -3.27
CA TRP A 84 14.61 -5.28 -1.93
C TRP A 84 15.88 -5.97 -1.45
N ALA A 85 16.00 -7.28 -1.63
CA ALA A 85 17.20 -8.02 -1.25
C ALA A 85 18.46 -7.52 -1.99
N ALA A 86 18.31 -7.18 -3.27
CA ALA A 86 19.42 -6.62 -4.06
C ALA A 86 19.83 -5.22 -3.55
N LEU A 87 18.85 -4.35 -3.25
CA LEU A 87 19.11 -3.03 -2.69
C LEU A 87 19.75 -3.12 -1.30
N ASP A 88 19.27 -4.03 -0.44
CA ASP A 88 19.83 -4.28 0.89
C ASP A 88 21.29 -4.72 0.79
N LEU A 89 21.59 -5.72 -0.06
CA LEU A 89 22.96 -6.17 -0.30
C LEU A 89 23.87 -5.03 -0.78
N LEU A 90 23.38 -4.18 -1.69
CA LEU A 90 24.11 -3.00 -2.14
C LEU A 90 24.43 -2.06 -0.98
N THR A 91 23.45 -1.77 -0.12
CA THR A 91 23.68 -0.89 1.05
C THR A 91 24.66 -1.49 2.06
N ILE A 92 24.62 -2.81 2.28
CA ILE A 92 25.59 -3.52 3.12
C ILE A 92 27.01 -3.36 2.57
N VAL A 93 27.20 -3.52 1.26
CA VAL A 93 28.51 -3.33 0.61
C VAL A 93 29.00 -1.90 0.78
N VAL A 94 28.14 -0.90 0.57
CA VAL A 94 28.49 0.51 0.76
C VAL A 94 28.89 0.79 2.22
N LEU A 95 28.09 0.35 3.19
CA LEU A 95 28.40 0.52 4.61
C LEU A 95 29.70 -0.18 5.01
N GLY A 96 29.90 -1.42 4.57
CA GLY A 96 31.10 -2.20 4.81
C GLY A 96 32.36 -1.52 4.23
N SER A 97 32.26 -0.99 3.01
CA SER A 97 33.35 -0.24 2.39
C SER A 97 33.69 1.04 3.16
N GLY A 98 32.68 1.79 3.63
CA GLY A 98 32.88 2.97 4.46
C GLY A 98 33.59 2.65 5.77
N LEU A 99 33.18 1.57 6.45
CA LEU A 99 33.80 1.12 7.69
C LEU A 99 35.25 0.66 7.48
N TYR A 100 35.51 -0.07 6.40
CA TYR A 100 36.84 -0.51 6.00
C TYR A 100 37.78 0.69 5.77
N LEU A 101 37.35 1.65 4.95
CA LEU A 101 38.13 2.86 4.64
C LEU A 101 38.40 3.69 5.90
N TRP A 102 37.42 3.82 6.79
CA TRP A 102 37.59 4.50 8.08
C TRP A 102 38.67 3.83 8.94
N TRP A 103 38.66 2.50 9.03
CA TRP A 103 39.63 1.74 9.81
C TRP A 103 41.05 1.86 9.24
N VAL A 104 41.21 1.70 7.93
CA VAL A 104 42.51 1.83 7.25
C VAL A 104 43.09 3.23 7.44
N ARG A 105 42.27 4.28 7.25
CA ARG A 105 42.68 5.66 7.48
C ARG A 105 43.14 5.91 8.92
N ARG A 106 42.45 5.33 9.91
CA ARG A 106 42.82 5.46 11.32
C ARG A 106 44.20 4.85 11.62
N ARG A 107 44.52 3.69 11.03
CA ARG A 107 45.84 3.05 11.20
C ARG A 107 46.96 3.88 10.58
N ALA A 108 46.77 4.37 9.36
CA ALA A 108 47.76 5.21 8.70
C ALA A 108 48.08 6.50 9.50
N ALA A 109 47.06 7.12 10.11
CA ALA A 109 47.27 8.30 10.96
C ALA A 109 48.02 7.99 12.28
N GLN A 110 47.87 6.78 12.83
CA GLN A 110 48.63 6.36 14.01
C GLN A 110 50.09 6.06 13.69
N GLU A 111 50.37 5.45 12.53
CA GLU A 111 51.74 5.23 12.05
C GLU A 111 52.48 6.53 11.76
N SER A 112 51.80 7.56 11.21
CA SER A 112 52.44 8.86 10.95
C SER A 112 52.76 9.69 12.20
N THR A 113 52.17 9.33 13.35
CA THR A 113 52.37 10.03 14.64
C THR A 113 53.44 9.36 15.51
N ARG A 114 53.92 8.18 15.11
CA ARG A 114 54.98 7.42 15.76
C ARG A 114 56.34 7.71 15.13
#